data_AF-A0A942V7C1-F1
#
_entry.id   AF-A0A942V7C1-F1
#
_cell.length_a   1.000
_cell.length_b   1.000
_cell.length_c   1.000
_cell.angle_alpha   90.00
_cell.angle_beta   90.00
_cell.angle_gamma   90.00
#
_symmetry.space_group_name_H-M   'P 1'
#
loop_
_entity.id
_entity.type
_entity.pdbx_description
1 polymer ?
#
loop_
_entity_poly.entity_id
_entity_poly.type
_entity_poly.pdbx_seq_one_letter_code
_entity_poly.pdbx_strand_id
1 'polypeptide(L)'
;MVKTTNQIKDAETEAAILLNSAMALSKASISNDEKLKLITLDNNLKLWVEIETSLKSAKNLLPDDIKSNLMKLSKYVERLTLSKGVAMSKSDFDSLININMQISEGLLEAVKNYLAKEEAFSLLKCAVDLSSARENNNVEALVTALDNNLKLWVYIKTLAKSKDNNLPSETKDNLIKLADYVSGKTIEVGRDIDNINDKALDSMIMTNLQISEGLISNQKIA
;
A
#
# COMPACT_ATOMS: atom_id res chain seq x y z
N MET A 1 15.34 4.21 2.73
CA MET A 1 14.23 3.70 3.56
C MET A 1 13.41 4.83 4.21
N VAL A 2 13.96 5.70 5.06
CA VAL A 2 13.19 6.76 5.76
C VAL A 2 12.35 7.66 4.84
N LYS A 3 12.88 8.07 3.67
CA LYS A 3 12.17 8.94 2.72
C LYS A 3 10.92 8.28 2.11
N THR A 4 10.98 6.98 1.85
CA THR A 4 9.86 6.23 1.24
C THR A 4 8.77 5.90 2.26
N THR A 5 9.17 5.57 3.50
CA THR A 5 8.23 5.38 4.60
C THR A 5 7.41 6.64 4.89
N ASN A 6 8.03 7.82 4.79
CA ASN A 6 7.31 9.09 4.92
C ASN A 6 6.32 9.31 3.77
N GLN A 7 6.71 9.02 2.52
CA GLN A 7 5.81 9.17 1.36
C GLN A 7 4.57 8.27 1.42
N ILE A 8 4.71 7.03 1.90
CA ILE A 8 3.57 6.12 2.08
C ILE A 8 2.61 6.69 3.11
N LYS A 9 3.14 7.10 4.27
CA LYS A 9 2.33 7.67 5.35
C LYS A 9 1.66 8.97 4.93
N ASP A 10 2.34 9.79 4.14
CA ASP A 10 1.79 11.02 3.58
C ASP A 10 0.63 10.70 2.64
N ALA A 11 0.78 9.71 1.73
CA ALA A 11 -0.28 9.28 0.82
C ALA A 11 -1.49 8.66 1.54
N GLU A 12 -1.28 7.85 2.58
CA GLU A 12 -2.37 7.33 3.44
C GLU A 12 -3.13 8.47 4.13
N THR A 13 -2.39 9.48 4.61
CA THR A 13 -2.97 10.66 5.26
C THR A 13 -3.78 11.48 4.26
N GLU A 14 -3.26 11.74 3.07
CA GLU A 14 -3.95 12.46 1.99
C GLU A 14 -5.23 11.73 1.56
N ALA A 15 -5.18 10.41 1.40
CA ALA A 15 -6.35 9.60 1.11
C ALA A 15 -7.42 9.72 2.20
N ALA A 16 -7.02 9.60 3.48
CA ALA A 16 -7.95 9.75 4.61
C ALA A 16 -8.59 11.14 4.66
N ILE A 17 -7.85 12.21 4.34
CA ILE A 17 -8.38 13.57 4.29
C ILE A 17 -9.46 13.69 3.18
N LEU A 18 -9.19 13.17 1.98
CA LEU A 18 -10.15 13.15 0.88
C LEU A 18 -11.40 12.34 1.21
N LEU A 19 -11.23 11.16 1.80
CA LEU A 19 -12.34 10.31 2.23
C LEU A 19 -13.21 11.01 3.29
N ASN A 20 -12.60 11.64 4.28
CA ASN A 20 -13.31 12.41 5.30
C ASN A 20 -14.09 13.59 4.69
N SER A 21 -13.51 14.27 3.70
CA SER A 21 -14.20 15.33 2.95
C SER A 21 -15.40 14.77 2.18
N ALA A 22 -15.26 13.61 1.52
CA ALA A 22 -16.35 12.93 0.83
C ALA A 22 -17.50 12.54 1.79
N MET A 23 -17.17 12.00 2.97
CA MET A 23 -18.16 11.67 4.00
C MET A 23 -18.88 12.92 4.52
N ALA A 24 -18.16 14.02 4.73
CA ALA A 24 -18.76 15.29 5.14
C ALA A 24 -19.71 15.85 4.08
N LEU A 25 -19.30 15.83 2.80
CA LEU A 25 -20.15 16.22 1.67
C LEU A 25 -21.40 15.34 1.57
N SER A 26 -21.27 14.03 1.75
CA SER A 26 -22.40 13.09 1.76
C SER A 26 -23.39 13.40 2.88
N LYS A 27 -22.90 13.70 4.09
CA LYS A 27 -23.75 14.13 5.21
C LYS A 27 -24.44 15.46 4.93
N ALA A 28 -23.73 16.41 4.32
CA ALA A 28 -24.28 17.73 3.99
C ALA A 28 -25.33 17.66 2.87
N SER A 29 -25.19 16.75 1.90
CA SER A 29 -26.10 16.63 0.75
C SER A 29 -27.52 16.23 1.13
N ILE A 30 -27.67 15.43 2.20
CA ILE A 30 -28.97 15.00 2.74
C ILE A 30 -29.48 15.88 3.88
N SER A 31 -28.72 16.89 4.29
CA SER A 31 -29.10 17.80 5.37
C SER A 31 -29.97 18.95 4.87
N ASN A 32 -30.85 19.45 5.74
CA ASN A 32 -31.58 20.71 5.54
C ASN A 32 -30.86 21.91 6.17
N ASP A 33 -29.71 21.70 6.82
CA ASP A 33 -28.92 22.76 7.42
C ASP A 33 -28.01 23.44 6.38
N GLU A 34 -28.40 24.63 5.94
CA GLU A 34 -27.62 25.45 5.00
C GLU A 34 -26.25 25.86 5.57
N LYS A 35 -26.14 26.07 6.89
CA LYS A 35 -24.87 26.41 7.53
C LYS A 35 -23.91 25.22 7.48
N LEU A 36 -24.41 24.01 7.72
CA LEU A 36 -23.63 22.78 7.56
C LEU A 36 -23.14 22.62 6.10
N LYS A 37 -24.03 22.84 5.12
CA LYS A 37 -23.66 22.81 3.69
C LYS A 37 -22.57 23.83 3.38
N LEU A 38 -22.74 25.08 3.80
CA LEU A 38 -21.78 26.15 3.56
C LEU A 38 -20.39 25.82 4.12
N ILE A 39 -20.32 25.41 5.40
CA ILE A 39 -19.06 25.06 6.05
C ILE A 39 -18.40 23.87 5.36
N THR A 40 -19.18 22.85 4.99
CA THR A 40 -18.65 21.65 4.32
C THR A 40 -18.09 21.98 2.94
N LEU A 41 -18.77 22.83 2.18
CA LEU A 41 -18.32 23.27 0.86
C LEU A 41 -17.06 24.14 0.95
N ASP A 42 -17.00 25.05 1.93
CA ASP A 42 -15.82 25.86 2.20
C ASP A 42 -14.60 24.99 2.58
N ASN A 43 -14.80 24.00 3.46
CA ASN A 43 -13.75 23.05 3.83
C ASN A 43 -13.27 22.22 2.64
N ASN A 44 -14.18 21.72 1.80
CA ASN A 44 -13.80 20.99 0.60
C ASN A 44 -13.04 21.89 -0.38
N LEU A 45 -13.47 23.14 -0.57
CA LEU A 45 -12.77 24.09 -1.43
C LEU A 45 -11.35 24.38 -0.92
N LYS A 46 -11.18 24.60 0.38
CA LYS A 46 -9.86 24.78 1.02
C LYS A 46 -8.93 23.60 0.77
N LEU A 47 -9.43 22.38 0.93
CA LEU A 47 -8.68 21.16 0.59
C LEU A 47 -8.18 21.18 -0.86
N TRP A 48 -9.05 21.54 -1.81
CA TRP A 48 -8.66 21.61 -3.22
C TRP A 48 -7.66 22.74 -3.53
N VAL A 49 -7.72 23.87 -2.82
CA VAL A 49 -6.71 24.93 -2.90
C VAL A 49 -5.36 24.45 -2.37
N GLU A 50 -5.33 23.68 -1.28
CA GLU A 50 -4.12 23.07 -0.74
C GLU A 50 -3.50 22.07 -1.74
N ILE A 51 -4.33 21.21 -2.35
CA ILE A 51 -3.91 20.29 -3.41
C ILE A 51 -3.31 21.08 -4.57
N GLU A 52 -4.01 22.10 -5.07
CA GLU A 52 -3.51 22.93 -6.17
C GLU A 52 -2.18 23.62 -5.84
N THR A 53 -2.03 24.10 -4.61
CA THR A 53 -0.79 24.71 -4.13
C THR A 53 0.36 23.69 -4.09
N SER A 54 0.07 22.47 -3.62
CA SER A 54 1.03 21.36 -3.64
C SER A 54 1.46 20.99 -5.06
N LEU A 55 0.54 20.95 -6.03
CA LEU A 55 0.85 20.63 -7.43
C LEU A 55 1.77 21.66 -8.10
N LYS A 56 1.71 22.92 -7.67
CA LYS A 56 2.58 24.01 -8.18
C LYS A 56 3.97 24.00 -7.56
N SER A 57 4.20 23.22 -6.50
CA SER A 57 5.50 23.12 -5.84
C SER A 57 6.51 22.40 -6.72
N ALA A 58 7.72 22.95 -6.86
CA ALA A 58 8.84 22.30 -7.54
C ALA A 58 9.28 20.98 -6.86
N LYS A 59 8.86 20.75 -5.60
CA LYS A 59 9.10 19.49 -4.88
C LYS A 59 8.07 18.40 -5.22
N ASN A 60 7.00 18.73 -5.94
CA ASN A 60 5.96 17.77 -6.30
C ASN A 60 6.45 16.89 -7.46
N LEU A 61 6.57 15.60 -7.19
CA LEU A 61 7.13 14.60 -8.12
C LEU A 61 6.06 13.88 -8.95
N LEU A 62 4.79 14.31 -8.89
CA LEU A 62 3.75 13.71 -9.72
C LEU A 62 4.05 13.95 -11.21
N PRO A 63 3.73 12.98 -12.08
CA PRO A 63 3.78 13.16 -13.53
C PRO A 63 2.94 14.36 -14.01
N ASP A 64 3.38 15.01 -15.09
CA ASP A 64 2.76 16.25 -15.58
C ASP A 64 1.32 16.06 -16.07
N ASP A 65 1.00 14.89 -16.61
CA ASP A 65 -0.36 14.51 -17.00
C ASP A 65 -1.28 14.38 -15.78
N ILE A 66 -0.80 13.75 -14.70
CA ILE A 66 -1.52 13.66 -13.42
C ILE A 66 -1.74 15.05 -12.83
N LYS A 67 -0.69 15.89 -12.79
CA LYS A 67 -0.80 17.29 -12.35
C LYS A 67 -1.82 18.07 -13.15
N SER A 68 -1.81 17.92 -14.48
CA SER A 68 -2.75 18.57 -15.38
C SER A 68 -4.20 18.14 -15.12
N ASN A 69 -4.42 16.84 -14.90
CA ASN A 69 -5.75 16.31 -14.59
C ASN A 69 -6.27 16.79 -13.24
N LEU A 70 -5.45 16.75 -12.19
CA LEU A 70 -5.82 17.27 -10.86
C LEU A 70 -6.07 18.78 -10.89
N MET A 71 -5.32 19.54 -11.68
CA MET A 71 -5.55 20.98 -11.88
C MET A 71 -6.90 21.26 -12.55
N LYS A 72 -7.31 20.44 -13.53
CA LYS A 72 -8.64 20.55 -14.16
C LYS A 72 -9.76 20.23 -13.17
N LEU A 73 -9.56 19.20 -12.33
CA LEU A 73 -10.50 18.85 -11.26
C LEU A 73 -10.61 19.97 -10.22
N SER A 74 -9.49 20.55 -9.76
CA SER A 74 -9.49 21.71 -8.85
C SER A 74 -10.37 22.85 -9.37
N LYS A 75 -10.16 23.25 -10.63
CA LYS A 75 -10.97 24.30 -11.29
C LYS A 75 -12.44 23.93 -11.43
N TYR A 76 -12.75 22.66 -11.68
CA TYR A 76 -14.13 22.18 -11.72
C TYR A 76 -14.79 22.29 -10.35
N VAL A 77 -14.13 21.82 -9.29
CA VAL A 77 -14.61 21.89 -7.91
C VAL A 77 -14.83 23.34 -7.48
N GLU A 78 -13.85 24.22 -7.74
CA GLU A 78 -13.94 25.65 -7.47
C GLU A 78 -15.15 26.27 -8.16
N ARG A 79 -15.27 26.09 -9.48
CA ARG A 79 -16.37 26.66 -10.26
C ARG A 79 -17.72 26.15 -9.80
N LEU A 80 -17.87 24.85 -9.56
CA LEU A 80 -19.13 24.27 -9.10
C LEU A 80 -19.52 24.83 -7.74
N THR A 81 -18.57 24.86 -6.80
CA THR A 81 -18.77 25.35 -5.44
C THR A 81 -19.14 26.83 -5.41
N LEU A 82 -18.40 27.70 -6.11
CA LEU A 82 -18.61 29.15 -6.09
C LEU A 82 -19.86 29.60 -6.86
N SER A 83 -20.22 28.91 -7.94
CA SER A 83 -21.39 29.27 -8.75
C SER A 83 -22.72 28.86 -8.12
N LYS A 84 -22.76 27.74 -7.39
CA LYS A 84 -24.00 27.18 -6.84
C LYS A 84 -24.10 27.26 -5.32
N GLY A 85 -22.97 27.20 -4.61
CA GLY A 85 -22.93 27.28 -3.14
C GLY A 85 -23.91 26.32 -2.46
N VAL A 86 -24.64 26.81 -1.46
CA VAL A 86 -25.65 26.01 -0.72
C VAL A 86 -26.85 25.58 -1.57
N ALA A 87 -27.06 26.21 -2.73
CA ALA A 87 -28.13 25.88 -3.68
C ALA A 87 -27.77 24.72 -4.63
N MET A 88 -26.62 24.07 -4.44
CA MET A 88 -26.24 22.86 -5.18
C MET A 88 -27.29 21.76 -5.07
N SER A 89 -27.54 21.07 -6.18
CA SER A 89 -28.41 19.90 -6.21
C SER A 89 -27.72 18.68 -5.60
N LYS A 90 -28.49 17.61 -5.35
CA LYS A 90 -27.91 16.33 -4.93
C LYS A 90 -26.85 15.82 -5.92
N SER A 91 -27.09 15.94 -7.23
CA SER A 91 -26.13 15.48 -8.25
C SER A 91 -24.83 16.30 -8.26
N ASP A 92 -24.90 17.59 -7.87
CA ASP A 92 -23.70 18.41 -7.72
C ASP A 92 -22.85 17.94 -6.53
N PHE A 93 -23.50 17.65 -5.39
CA PHE A 93 -22.83 17.03 -4.24
C PHE A 93 -22.24 15.67 -4.60
N ASP A 94 -23.02 14.80 -5.26
CA ASP A 94 -22.56 13.46 -5.67
C ASP A 94 -21.31 13.55 -6.56
N SER A 95 -21.23 14.57 -7.42
CA SER A 95 -20.04 14.81 -8.26
C SER A 95 -18.80 15.11 -7.40
N LEU A 96 -18.90 15.99 -6.40
CA LEU A 96 -17.80 16.30 -5.49
C LEU A 96 -17.39 15.10 -4.62
N ILE A 97 -18.38 14.36 -4.12
CA ILE A 97 -18.18 13.14 -3.32
C ILE A 97 -17.40 12.11 -4.13
N ASN A 98 -17.84 11.82 -5.35
CA ASN A 98 -17.22 10.83 -6.21
C ASN A 98 -15.78 11.18 -6.58
N ILE A 99 -15.48 12.45 -6.86
CA ILE A 99 -14.11 12.89 -7.14
C ILE A 99 -13.21 12.60 -5.92
N ASN A 100 -13.61 12.99 -4.72
CA ASN A 100 -12.81 12.78 -3.52
C ASN A 100 -12.65 11.27 -3.19
N MET A 101 -13.71 10.48 -3.37
CA MET A 101 -13.65 9.03 -3.16
C MET A 101 -12.71 8.34 -4.15
N GLN A 102 -12.84 8.59 -5.45
CA GLN A 102 -12.01 7.93 -6.46
C GLN A 102 -10.53 8.23 -6.29
N ILE A 103 -10.18 9.47 -5.93
CA ILE A 103 -8.78 9.83 -5.67
C ILE A 103 -8.29 9.16 -4.39
N SER A 104 -9.10 9.17 -3.32
CA SER A 104 -8.76 8.45 -2.08
C SER A 104 -8.53 6.96 -2.33
N GLU A 105 -9.41 6.31 -3.10
CA GLU A 105 -9.31 4.90 -3.45
C GLU A 105 -8.05 4.63 -4.25
N GLY A 106 -7.78 5.43 -5.29
CA GLY A 106 -6.56 5.29 -6.10
C GLY A 106 -5.27 5.49 -5.29
N LEU A 107 -5.25 6.41 -4.32
CA LEU A 107 -4.11 6.59 -3.42
C LEU A 107 -3.90 5.38 -2.50
N LEU A 108 -4.97 4.86 -1.90
CA LEU A 108 -4.91 3.67 -1.03
C LEU A 108 -4.47 2.43 -1.82
N GLU A 109 -4.97 2.29 -3.04
CA GLU A 109 -4.56 1.21 -3.94
C GLU A 109 -3.07 1.32 -4.30
N ALA A 110 -2.59 2.52 -4.65
CA ALA A 110 -1.17 2.75 -4.93
C ALA A 110 -0.27 2.41 -3.73
N VAL A 111 -0.68 2.80 -2.52
CA VAL A 111 0.02 2.45 -1.27
C VAL A 111 0.07 0.93 -1.08
N LYS A 112 -1.08 0.26 -1.22
CA LYS A 112 -1.17 -1.20 -1.06
C LYS A 112 -0.28 -1.93 -2.08
N ASN A 113 -0.31 -1.49 -3.34
CA ASN A 113 0.51 -2.07 -4.40
C ASN A 113 2.00 -1.86 -4.15
N TYR A 114 2.39 -0.68 -3.65
CA TYR A 114 3.77 -0.41 -3.27
C TYR A 114 4.24 -1.34 -2.14
N LEU A 115 3.45 -1.47 -1.06
CA LEU A 115 3.79 -2.36 0.07
C LEU A 115 3.94 -3.82 -0.38
N ALA A 116 3.00 -4.32 -1.19
CA ALA A 116 3.08 -5.68 -1.73
C ALA A 116 4.34 -5.90 -2.59
N LYS A 117 4.79 -4.87 -3.33
CA LYS A 117 6.01 -4.94 -4.13
C LYS A 117 7.28 -4.99 -3.27
N GLU A 118 7.34 -4.22 -2.19
CA GLU A 118 8.46 -4.26 -1.23
C GLU A 118 8.55 -5.63 -0.52
N GLU A 119 7.40 -6.20 -0.15
CA GLU A 119 7.33 -7.55 0.42
C GLU A 119 7.83 -8.61 -0.58
N ALA A 120 7.40 -8.53 -1.84
CA ALA A 120 7.87 -9.43 -2.89
C ALA A 120 9.38 -9.31 -3.11
N PHE A 121 9.92 -8.08 -3.14
CA PHE A 121 11.35 -7.84 -3.28
C PHE A 121 12.15 -8.39 -2.09
N SER A 122 11.62 -8.28 -0.87
CA SER A 122 12.24 -8.83 0.32
C SER A 122 12.34 -10.36 0.28
N LEU A 123 11.28 -11.04 -0.20
CA LEU A 123 11.28 -12.49 -0.42
C LEU A 123 12.28 -12.89 -1.52
N LEU A 124 12.28 -12.18 -2.65
CA LEU A 124 13.23 -12.40 -3.74
C LEU A 124 14.68 -12.25 -3.25
N LYS A 125 14.96 -11.20 -2.48
CA LYS A 125 16.28 -10.98 -1.88
C LYS A 125 16.70 -12.15 -0.99
N CYS A 126 15.81 -12.65 -0.13
CA CYS A 126 16.11 -13.81 0.71
C CYS A 126 16.40 -15.06 -0.15
N ALA A 127 15.67 -15.28 -1.24
CA ALA A 127 15.93 -16.39 -2.16
C ALA A 127 17.34 -16.28 -2.81
N VAL A 128 17.70 -15.09 -3.28
CA VAL A 128 19.01 -14.82 -3.90
C VAL A 128 20.14 -14.97 -2.88
N ASP A 129 19.99 -14.40 -1.68
CA ASP A 129 20.99 -14.48 -0.61
C ASP A 129 21.24 -15.95 -0.22
N LEU A 130 20.18 -16.76 -0.11
CA LEU A 130 20.28 -18.20 0.17
C LEU A 130 20.98 -18.97 -0.97
N SER A 131 20.61 -18.72 -2.23
CA SER A 131 21.23 -19.40 -3.39
C SER A 131 22.70 -19.04 -3.54
N SER A 132 23.03 -17.75 -3.40
CA SER A 132 24.39 -17.26 -3.56
C SER A 132 25.31 -17.77 -2.44
N ALA A 133 24.84 -17.81 -1.20
CA ALA A 133 25.61 -18.35 -0.09
C ALA A 133 25.92 -19.84 -0.30
N ARG A 134 24.96 -20.61 -0.80
CA ARG A 134 25.14 -22.01 -1.17
C ARG A 134 26.14 -22.19 -2.30
N GLU A 135 25.95 -21.51 -3.42
CA GLU A 135 26.80 -21.65 -4.62
C GLU A 135 28.28 -21.33 -4.32
N ASN A 136 28.52 -20.39 -3.41
CA ASN A 136 29.86 -20.01 -3.00
C ASN A 136 30.40 -20.84 -1.82
N ASN A 137 29.65 -21.83 -1.32
CA ASN A 137 29.98 -22.62 -0.12
C ASN A 137 30.35 -21.73 1.08
N ASN A 138 29.71 -20.57 1.21
CA ASN A 138 30.01 -19.59 2.26
C ASN A 138 29.06 -19.80 3.44
N VAL A 139 29.54 -20.54 4.44
CA VAL A 139 28.78 -20.90 5.65
C VAL A 139 28.31 -19.67 6.44
N GLU A 140 29.16 -18.65 6.59
CA GLU A 140 28.81 -17.42 7.32
C GLU A 140 27.70 -16.63 6.62
N ALA A 141 27.81 -16.51 5.28
CA ALA A 141 26.77 -15.90 4.47
C ALA A 141 25.47 -16.71 4.51
N LEU A 142 25.56 -18.04 4.57
CA LEU A 142 24.39 -18.92 4.63
C LEU A 142 23.65 -18.77 5.96
N VAL A 143 24.37 -18.75 7.09
CA VAL A 143 23.77 -18.49 8.41
C VAL A 143 23.06 -17.15 8.44
N THR A 144 23.68 -16.11 7.88
CA THR A 144 23.07 -14.77 7.78
C THR A 144 21.83 -14.77 6.90
N ALA A 145 21.87 -15.45 5.74
CA ALA A 145 20.74 -15.54 4.82
C ALA A 145 19.56 -16.33 5.44
N LEU A 146 19.85 -17.42 6.16
CA LEU A 146 18.87 -18.22 6.90
C LEU A 146 18.18 -17.39 8.01
N ASP A 147 18.95 -16.64 8.80
CA ASP A 147 18.41 -15.79 9.85
C ASP A 147 17.52 -14.66 9.29
N ASN A 148 17.98 -13.98 8.22
CA ASN A 148 17.18 -12.95 7.55
C ASN A 148 15.88 -13.50 6.96
N ASN A 149 15.95 -14.66 6.30
CA ASN A 149 14.79 -15.35 5.77
C ASN A 149 13.80 -15.73 6.87
N LEU A 150 14.29 -16.29 7.99
CA LEU A 150 13.46 -16.64 9.14
C LEU A 150 12.76 -15.42 9.74
N LYS A 151 13.49 -14.32 9.95
CA LYS A 151 12.92 -13.06 10.46
C LYS A 151 11.79 -12.55 9.57
N LEU A 152 11.97 -12.60 8.25
CA LEU A 152 10.93 -12.20 7.30
C LEU A 152 9.68 -13.09 7.43
N TRP A 153 9.85 -14.41 7.48
CA TRP A 153 8.71 -15.33 7.61
C TRP A 153 8.00 -15.25 8.97
N VAL A 154 8.73 -15.00 10.05
CA VAL A 154 8.15 -14.71 11.38
C VAL A 154 7.33 -13.43 11.34
N TYR A 155 7.83 -12.39 10.66
CA TYR A 155 7.10 -11.15 10.44
C TYR A 155 5.80 -11.38 9.64
N ILE A 156 5.88 -12.07 8.50
CA ILE A 156 4.71 -12.44 7.66
C ILE A 156 3.69 -13.22 8.50
N LYS A 157 4.13 -14.20 9.30
CA LYS A 157 3.27 -14.98 10.19
C LYS A 157 2.57 -14.10 11.22
N THR A 158 3.29 -13.13 11.78
CA THR A 158 2.75 -12.19 12.77
C THR A 158 1.68 -11.30 12.14
N LEU A 159 1.93 -10.78 10.94
CA LEU A 159 0.93 -10.01 10.19
C LEU A 159 -0.30 -10.84 9.82
N ALA A 160 -0.12 -12.08 9.36
CA ALA A 160 -1.23 -12.98 9.01
C ALA A 160 -2.13 -13.30 10.20
N LYS A 161 -1.56 -13.39 11.41
CA LYS A 161 -2.29 -13.61 12.67
C LYS A 161 -2.94 -12.34 13.24
N SER A 162 -2.59 -11.16 12.75
CA SER A 162 -3.18 -9.91 13.23
C SER A 162 -4.68 -9.88 12.98
N LYS A 163 -5.45 -9.37 13.95
CA LYS A 163 -6.90 -9.20 13.86
C LYS A 163 -7.29 -8.10 12.87
N ASP A 164 -6.41 -7.12 12.68
CA ASP A 164 -6.60 -5.98 11.77
C ASP A 164 -6.23 -6.31 10.32
N ASN A 165 -5.82 -7.56 10.06
CA ASN A 165 -5.48 -8.00 8.72
C ASN A 165 -6.77 -8.37 7.93
N ASN A 166 -6.97 -7.75 6.77
CA ASN A 166 -8.17 -7.96 5.94
C ASN A 166 -8.02 -9.09 4.88
N LEU A 167 -6.96 -9.89 4.94
CA LEU A 167 -6.80 -11.05 4.07
C LEU A 167 -7.88 -12.12 4.33
N PRO A 168 -8.30 -12.88 3.30
CA PRO A 168 -9.19 -14.04 3.47
C PRO A 168 -8.61 -15.05 4.46
N SER A 169 -9.47 -15.73 5.23
CA SER A 169 -9.07 -16.69 6.26
C SER A 169 -8.18 -17.81 5.68
N GLU A 170 -8.55 -18.33 4.51
CA GLU A 170 -7.77 -19.34 3.80
C GLU A 170 -6.37 -18.85 3.43
N THR A 171 -6.24 -17.60 2.97
CA THR A 171 -4.93 -16.99 2.66
C THR A 171 -4.08 -16.86 3.92
N LYS A 172 -4.67 -16.42 5.04
CA LYS A 172 -3.97 -16.32 6.33
C LYS A 172 -3.46 -17.68 6.79
N ASP A 173 -4.30 -18.71 6.74
CA ASP A 173 -3.94 -20.07 7.14
C ASP A 173 -2.80 -20.61 6.27
N ASN A 174 -2.83 -20.36 4.97
CA ASN A 174 -1.77 -20.77 4.05
C ASN A 174 -0.45 -20.05 4.35
N LEU A 175 -0.46 -18.73 4.60
CA LEU A 175 0.73 -17.98 4.98
C LEU A 175 1.34 -18.46 6.30
N ILE A 176 0.49 -18.80 7.29
CA ILE A 176 0.93 -19.34 8.57
C ILE A 176 1.62 -20.70 8.37
N LYS A 177 1.02 -21.59 7.58
CA LYS A 177 1.60 -22.91 7.26
C LYS A 177 2.94 -22.79 6.53
N LEU A 178 3.04 -21.88 5.56
CA LEU A 178 4.29 -21.62 4.85
C LEU A 178 5.37 -21.06 5.80
N ALA A 179 5.02 -20.14 6.68
CA ALA A 179 5.96 -19.62 7.67
C ALA A 179 6.46 -20.70 8.63
N ASP A 180 5.57 -21.60 9.08
CA ASP A 180 5.94 -22.74 9.93
C ASP A 180 6.84 -23.73 9.18
N TYR A 181 6.53 -24.00 7.91
CA TYR A 181 7.35 -24.83 7.04
C TYR A 181 8.77 -24.27 6.86
N VAL A 182 8.89 -23.00 6.48
CA VAL A 182 10.19 -22.34 6.27
C VAL A 182 10.97 -22.25 7.58
N SER A 183 10.30 -21.99 8.71
CA SER A 183 10.95 -22.00 10.02
C SER A 183 11.51 -23.37 10.37
N GLY A 184 10.73 -24.44 10.13
CA GLY A 184 11.18 -25.82 10.34
C GLY A 184 12.39 -26.17 9.47
N LYS A 185 12.37 -25.78 8.19
CA LYS A 185 13.47 -26.00 7.24
C LYS A 185 14.72 -25.20 7.58
N THR A 186 14.56 -23.97 8.08
CA THR A 186 15.69 -23.16 8.55
C THR A 186 16.41 -23.85 9.72
N ILE A 187 15.66 -24.37 10.69
CA ILE A 187 16.23 -25.08 11.85
C ILE A 187 16.82 -26.43 11.45
N GLU A 188 16.25 -27.10 10.45
CA GLU A 188 16.81 -28.34 9.88
C GLU A 188 18.18 -28.10 9.25
N VAL A 189 18.29 -27.08 8.38
CA VAL A 189 19.57 -26.71 7.74
C VAL A 189 20.58 -26.17 8.75
N GLY A 190 20.13 -25.33 9.69
CA GLY A 190 21.01 -24.75 10.70
C GLY A 190 21.57 -25.73 11.73
N ARG A 191 20.96 -26.92 11.89
CA ARG A 191 21.44 -27.96 12.82
C ARG A 191 22.68 -28.69 12.34
N ASP A 192 22.91 -28.74 11.04
CA ASP A 192 24.05 -29.42 10.42
C ASP A 192 24.57 -28.55 9.26
N ILE A 193 25.12 -27.39 9.60
CA ILE A 193 25.55 -26.38 8.63
C ILE A 193 26.78 -26.83 7.82
N ASP A 194 27.53 -27.81 8.34
CA ASP A 194 28.70 -28.39 7.69
C ASP A 194 28.31 -29.47 6.64
N ASN A 195 27.08 -30.00 6.72
CA ASN A 195 26.51 -30.94 5.76
C ASN A 195 25.08 -30.51 5.38
N ILE A 196 25.02 -29.45 4.57
CA ILE A 196 23.80 -28.76 4.19
C ILE A 196 22.80 -29.72 3.50
N ASN A 197 21.56 -29.72 3.98
CA ASN A 197 20.46 -30.36 3.27
C ASN A 197 20.02 -29.50 2.08
N ASP A 198 20.60 -29.74 0.91
CA ASP A 198 20.30 -29.00 -0.33
C ASP A 198 18.81 -29.00 -0.68
N LYS A 199 18.10 -30.11 -0.45
CA LYS A 199 16.66 -30.20 -0.74
C LYS A 199 15.85 -29.27 0.15
N ALA A 200 16.23 -29.14 1.42
CA ALA A 200 15.58 -28.22 2.34
C ALA A 200 15.84 -26.77 1.92
N LEU A 201 17.06 -26.45 1.52
CA LEU A 201 17.43 -25.11 1.05
C LEU A 201 16.72 -24.74 -0.26
N ASP A 202 16.69 -25.64 -1.24
CA ASP A 202 15.96 -25.48 -2.51
C ASP A 202 14.48 -25.22 -2.28
N SER A 203 13.87 -25.96 -1.35
CA SER A 203 12.44 -25.77 -1.06
C SER A 203 12.13 -24.38 -0.48
N MET A 204 13.01 -23.82 0.35
CA MET A 204 12.85 -22.46 0.89
C MET A 204 13.07 -21.40 -0.19
N ILE A 205 14.11 -21.56 -1.02
CA ILE A 205 14.38 -20.68 -2.16
C ILE A 205 13.18 -20.65 -3.10
N MET A 206 12.69 -21.83 -3.51
CA MET A 206 11.53 -21.95 -4.40
C MET A 206 10.27 -21.34 -3.78
N THR A 207 10.02 -21.56 -2.49
CA THR A 207 8.88 -20.96 -1.79
C THR A 207 8.96 -19.43 -1.85
N ASN A 208 10.11 -18.84 -1.54
CA ASN A 208 10.31 -17.40 -1.61
C ASN A 208 10.10 -16.85 -3.02
N LEU A 209 10.64 -17.53 -4.04
CA LEU A 209 10.48 -17.14 -5.44
C LEU A 209 9.01 -17.19 -5.87
N GLN A 210 8.31 -18.30 -5.61
CA GLN A 210 6.91 -18.48 -5.99
C GLN A 210 6.00 -17.43 -5.35
N ILE A 211 6.19 -17.13 -4.06
CA ILE A 211 5.39 -16.12 -3.37
C ILE A 211 5.74 -14.71 -3.87
N SER A 212 7.02 -14.41 -4.06
CA SER A 212 7.49 -13.16 -4.69
C SER A 212 6.83 -12.97 -6.07
N GLU A 213 6.89 -13.98 -6.93
CA GLU A 213 6.30 -13.95 -8.27
C GLU A 213 4.79 -13.80 -8.23
N GLY A 214 4.10 -14.50 -7.32
CA GLY A 214 2.66 -14.35 -7.10
C GLY A 214 2.27 -12.93 -6.71
N LEU A 215 3.03 -12.30 -5.81
CA LEU A 215 2.81 -10.92 -5.39
C LEU A 215 3.07 -9.91 -6.53
N ILE A 216 4.08 -10.14 -7.36
CA ILE A 216 4.40 -9.28 -8.51
C ILE A 216 3.41 -9.47 -9.66
N SER A 217 2.97 -10.69 -9.94
CA SER A 217 2.10 -11.01 -11.09
C SER A 217 0.66 -10.55 -10.89
N ASN A 218 0.13 -10.63 -9.65
CA ASN A 218 -1.19 -10.10 -9.31
C ASN A 218 -1.30 -8.58 -9.47
N GLN A 219 -0.19 -7.85 -9.63
CA GLN A 219 -0.17 -6.41 -9.87
C GLN A 219 -0.34 -6.03 -11.35
N LYS A 220 -0.26 -6.98 -12.29
CA LYS A 220 -0.39 -6.70 -13.73
C LYS A 220 -1.84 -6.72 -14.26
N ILE A 221 -2.83 -7.03 -13.40
CA ILE A 221 -4.24 -7.23 -13.79
C ILE A 221 -5.16 -6.14 -13.19
N ALA A 222 -4.62 -5.13 -12.51
CA ALA A 222 -5.39 -3.97 -12.04
C ALA A 222 -5.18 -2.77 -12.99
#